data_AF-A0A8S1MLW9-F1
#
_entry.id   AF-A0A8S1MLW9-F1
#
_cell.length_a   1.000
_cell.length_b   1.000
_cell.length_c   1.000
_cell.angle_alpha   90.00
_cell.angle_beta   90.00
_cell.angle_gamma   90.00
#
_symmetry.space_group_name_H-M   'P 1'
#
loop_
_entity.id
_entity.type
_entity.pdbx_description
1 polymer ?
#
loop_
_entity_poly.entity_id
_entity_poly.type
_entity_poly.pdbx_seq_one_letter_code
_entity_poly.pdbx_strand_id
1 'polypeptide(L)'
;MDSIPIILKCPSQNKVYNIQITSDITPLNIEQEFKEQCFTKEQNLNFFYNNLLLKHQVPLSQQEIVKGSILLISLQTFSIQIQISSKNKKYCVEIGDFMTTDNLSQILIQMQPFSEVQFYLNQKLLKPDDSLINQEVQANSIVDANIKQQGGQEF
;
A
#
# COMPACT_ATOMS: atom_id res chain seq x y z
N MET A 1 30.51 -4.73 -1.97
CA MET A 1 29.09 -4.34 -2.03
C MET A 1 28.51 -4.68 -0.70
N ASP A 2 27.96 -3.69 0.00
CA ASP A 2 27.36 -3.93 1.31
C ASP A 2 25.93 -4.41 1.11
N SER A 3 25.60 -5.57 1.69
CA SER A 3 24.22 -6.05 1.74
C SER A 3 23.52 -5.48 2.96
N ILE A 4 22.25 -5.09 2.79
CA ILE A 4 21.40 -4.64 3.89
C ILE A 4 20.28 -5.65 4.14
N PRO A 5 20.03 -6.02 5.40
CA PRO A 5 18.92 -6.91 5.74
C PRO A 5 17.59 -6.16 5.67
N ILE A 6 16.59 -6.78 5.04
CA ILE A 6 15.20 -6.32 5.02
C ILE A 6 14.24 -7.49 5.30
N ILE A 7 12.98 -7.17 5.58
CA ILE A 7 11.94 -8.16 5.87
C ILE A 7 10.87 -8.10 4.78
N LEU A 8 10.55 -9.23 4.17
CA LEU A 8 9.37 -9.37 3.31
C LEU A 8 8.27 -10.06 4.10
N LYS A 9 7.04 -9.53 4.06
CA LYS A 9 5.86 -10.18 4.64
C LYS A 9 4.82 -10.38 3.56
N CYS A 10 4.25 -11.58 3.48
CA CYS A 10 3.09 -11.88 2.65
C CYS A 10 1.90 -12.16 3.57
N PRO A 11 1.08 -11.14 3.91
CA PRO A 11 0.00 -11.30 4.87
C PRO A 11 -1.04 -12.33 4.44
N SER A 12 -1.38 -12.38 3.15
CA SER A 12 -2.36 -13.34 2.60
C SER A 12 -1.93 -14.80 2.73
N GLN A 13 -0.63 -15.07 2.83
CA GLN A 13 -0.10 -16.41 3.10
C GLN A 13 0.40 -16.59 4.54
N ASN A 14 0.30 -15.55 5.38
CA ASN A 14 0.89 -15.50 6.73
C ASN A 14 2.37 -15.93 6.76
N LYS A 15 3.16 -15.46 5.78
CA LYS A 15 4.59 -15.79 5.67
C LYS A 15 5.47 -14.56 5.85
N VAL A 16 6.64 -14.77 6.44
CA VAL A 16 7.67 -13.75 6.66
C VAL A 16 9.01 -14.30 6.21
N TYR A 17 9.76 -13.50 5.47
CA TYR A 17 11.08 -13.84 4.94
C TYR A 17 12.07 -12.75 5.33
N ASN A 18 13.25 -13.15 5.79
CA ASN A 18 14.35 -12.23 6.04
C ASN A 18 15.34 -12.37 4.90
N ILE A 19 15.62 -11.29 4.19
CA ILE A 19 16.52 -11.31 3.04
C ILE A 19 17.61 -10.27 3.15
N GLN A 20 18.65 -10.47 2.36
CA GLN A 20 19.75 -9.53 2.20
C GLN A 20 19.66 -8.95 0.80
N ILE A 21 19.62 -7.62 0.71
CA ILE A 21 19.54 -6.92 -0.58
C ILE A 21 20.78 -6.05 -0.81
N THR A 22 21.11 -5.82 -2.08
CA THR A 22 22.10 -4.82 -2.49
C THR A 22 21.41 -3.49 -2.80
N SER A 23 22.17 -2.40 -2.88
CA SER A 23 21.63 -1.05 -3.14
C SER A 23 20.94 -0.92 -4.49
N ASP A 24 21.37 -1.69 -5.48
CA ASP A 24 20.89 -1.67 -6.86
C ASP A 24 19.73 -2.63 -7.12
N ILE A 25 19.35 -3.48 -6.15
CA ILE A 25 18.27 -4.45 -6.35
C ILE A 25 16.94 -3.73 -6.63
N THR A 26 16.15 -4.28 -7.55
CA THR A 26 14.79 -3.79 -7.84
C THR A 26 13.74 -4.79 -7.33
N PRO A 27 12.47 -4.37 -7.14
CA PRO A 27 11.39 -5.30 -6.86
C PRO A 27 11.27 -6.44 -7.88
N LEU A 28 11.59 -6.19 -9.17
CA LEU A 28 11.65 -7.22 -10.21
C LEU A 28 12.64 -8.33 -9.89
N ASN A 29 13.84 -7.96 -9.44
CA ASN A 29 14.87 -8.94 -9.13
C ASN A 29 14.46 -9.80 -7.93
N ILE A 30 13.87 -9.16 -6.90
CA ILE A 30 13.33 -9.88 -5.74
C ILE A 30 12.21 -10.81 -6.17
N GLU A 31 11.29 -10.35 -7.03
CA GLU A 31 10.20 -11.18 -7.56
C GLU A 31 10.74 -12.43 -8.26
N GLN A 32 11.71 -12.26 -9.17
CA GLN A 32 12.31 -13.35 -9.94
C GLN A 32 12.96 -14.38 -9.01
N GLU A 33 13.74 -13.93 -8.02
CA GLU A 33 14.39 -14.82 -7.04
C GLU A 33 13.37 -15.55 -6.15
N PHE A 34 12.32 -14.85 -5.68
CA PHE A 34 11.31 -15.44 -4.81
C PHE A 34 10.35 -16.40 -5.52
N LYS A 35 10.01 -16.13 -6.78
CA LYS A 35 9.19 -17.04 -7.59
C LYS A 35 9.86 -18.38 -7.80
N GLU A 36 11.19 -18.40 -7.89
CA GLU A 36 11.93 -19.63 -8.08
C GLU A 36 11.93 -20.50 -6.81
N GLN A 37 11.80 -19.89 -5.62
CA GLN A 37 11.99 -20.57 -4.34
C GLN A 37 10.70 -20.79 -3.53
N CYS A 38 9.74 -19.88 -3.61
CA CYS A 38 8.70 -19.75 -2.57
C CYS A 38 7.26 -19.60 -3.12
N PHE A 39 7.09 -19.25 -4.39
CA PHE A 39 5.79 -18.99 -5.02
C PHE A 39 5.64 -19.78 -6.33
N THR A 40 4.43 -19.88 -6.88
CA THR A 40 4.24 -20.45 -8.22
C THR A 40 4.63 -19.43 -9.29
N LYS A 41 5.26 -19.88 -10.38
CA LYS A 41 5.78 -19.01 -11.45
C LYS A 41 4.75 -18.06 -12.07
N GLU A 42 3.46 -18.38 -11.96
CA GLU A 42 2.36 -17.65 -12.59
C GLU A 42 1.85 -16.45 -11.78
N GLN A 43 2.14 -16.36 -10.48
CA GLN A 43 1.62 -15.27 -9.64
C GLN A 43 2.46 -14.01 -9.82
N ASN A 44 1.87 -12.85 -10.08
CA ASN A 44 2.63 -11.59 -10.04
C ASN A 44 2.74 -11.11 -8.58
N LEU A 45 3.96 -10.76 -8.15
CA LEU A 45 4.22 -10.24 -6.81
C LEU A 45 4.31 -8.72 -6.88
N ASN A 46 3.48 -8.07 -6.08
CA ASN A 46 3.49 -6.62 -5.93
C ASN A 46 4.03 -6.27 -4.55
N PHE A 47 4.99 -5.35 -4.50
CA PHE A 47 5.67 -4.98 -3.26
C PHE A 47 5.22 -3.60 -2.81
N PHE A 48 4.87 -3.49 -1.53
CA PHE A 48 4.45 -2.24 -0.91
C PHE A 48 5.43 -1.85 0.20
N TYR A 49 5.69 -0.56 0.33
CA TYR A 49 6.41 0.04 1.45
C TYR A 49 5.63 1.24 1.95
N ASN A 50 5.43 1.36 3.27
CA ASN A 50 4.60 2.40 3.88
C ASN A 50 3.21 2.55 3.20
N ASN A 51 2.61 1.42 2.82
CA ASN A 51 1.34 1.28 2.09
C ASN A 51 1.33 1.84 0.66
N LEU A 52 2.48 2.16 0.08
CA LEU A 52 2.60 2.59 -1.32
C LEU A 52 3.22 1.49 -2.17
N LEU A 53 2.65 1.29 -3.36
CA LEU A 53 3.17 0.34 -4.34
C LEU A 53 4.55 0.78 -4.83
N LEU A 54 5.53 -0.11 -4.73
CA LEU A 54 6.88 0.12 -5.23
C LEU A 54 6.91 0.02 -6.76
N LYS A 55 7.71 0.89 -7.37
CA LYS A 55 7.98 0.86 -8.81
C LYS A 55 8.90 -0.32 -9.12
N HIS A 56 8.41 -1.19 -9.98
CA HIS A 56 8.97 -2.51 -10.22
C HIS A 56 10.42 -2.51 -10.76
N GLN A 57 10.79 -1.48 -11.53
CA GLN A 57 12.11 -1.34 -12.18
C GLN A 57 13.02 -0.31 -11.50
N VAL A 58 12.59 0.28 -10.38
CA VAL A 58 13.39 1.30 -9.67
C VAL A 58 14.13 0.63 -8.51
N PRO A 59 15.44 0.90 -8.34
CA PRO A 59 16.20 0.35 -7.22
C PRO A 59 15.57 0.67 -5.86
N LEU A 60 15.59 -0.30 -4.94
CA LEU A 60 14.99 -0.14 -3.62
C LEU A 60 15.60 1.03 -2.83
N SER A 61 16.90 1.28 -2.99
CA SER A 61 17.56 2.42 -2.32
C SER A 61 17.02 3.79 -2.79
N GLN A 62 16.52 3.88 -4.03
CA GLN A 62 15.90 5.09 -4.58
C GLN A 62 14.42 5.23 -4.17
N GLN A 63 13.87 4.20 -3.51
CA GLN A 63 12.51 4.17 -2.98
C GLN A 63 12.51 4.19 -1.45
N GLU A 64 13.57 4.76 -0.86
CA GLU A 64 13.74 4.98 0.58
C GLU A 64 13.76 3.70 1.43
N ILE A 65 14.05 2.56 0.81
CA ILE A 65 14.24 1.30 1.52
C ILE A 65 15.63 1.30 2.16
N VAL A 66 15.65 1.07 3.46
CA VAL A 66 16.85 1.07 4.29
C VAL A 66 16.94 -0.23 5.08
N LYS A 67 18.04 -0.39 5.82
CA LYS A 67 18.23 -1.54 6.71
C LYS A 67 17.05 -1.69 7.69
N GLY A 68 16.47 -2.89 7.73
CA GLY A 68 15.35 -3.23 8.61
C GLY A 68 13.97 -2.83 8.07
N SER A 69 13.89 -2.22 6.88
CA SER A 69 12.60 -1.93 6.23
C SER A 69 11.77 -3.21 6.05
N ILE A 70 10.45 -3.06 6.17
CA ILE A 70 9.47 -4.13 5.99
C ILE A 70 8.71 -3.85 4.69
N LEU A 71 8.82 -4.77 3.73
CA LEU A 71 8.03 -4.75 2.51
C LEU A 71 6.86 -5.73 2.63
N LEU A 72 5.68 -5.29 2.19
CA LEU A 72 4.49 -6.14 2.12
C LEU A 72 4.32 -6.68 0.70
N ILE A 73 4.08 -7.97 0.57
CA ILE A 73 3.82 -8.66 -0.69
C ILE A 73 2.31 -8.82 -0.84
N SER A 74 1.79 -8.30 -1.95
CA SER A 74 0.42 -8.55 -2.43
C SER A 74 0.45 -9.48 -3.63
N LEU A 75 -0.47 -10.44 -3.67
CA LEU A 75 -0.68 -11.33 -4.82
C LEU A 75 -1.65 -10.76 -5.84
N GLN A 76 -2.47 -9.79 -5.41
CA GLN A 76 -3.45 -9.11 -6.23
C GLN A 76 -3.38 -7.62 -5.93
N THR A 77 -3.44 -6.80 -6.97
CA THR A 77 -3.59 -5.36 -6.81
C THR A 77 -4.70 -4.87 -7.72
N PHE A 78 -5.37 -3.82 -7.28
CA PHE A 78 -6.35 -3.14 -8.11
C PHE A 78 -6.40 -1.66 -7.75
N SER A 79 -6.82 -0.87 -8.74
CA SER A 79 -6.96 0.57 -8.63
C SER A 79 -8.30 0.93 -8.02
N ILE A 80 -8.31 1.89 -7.10
CA ILE A 80 -9.53 2.55 -6.60
C ILE A 80 -9.41 4.06 -6.74
N GLN A 81 -10.55 4.74 -6.72
CA GLN A 81 -10.61 6.20 -6.64
C GLN A 81 -11.04 6.62 -5.25
N ILE A 82 -10.28 7.54 -4.64
CA ILE A 82 -10.65 8.21 -3.40
C ILE A 82 -11.15 9.61 -3.76
N GLN A 83 -12.40 9.91 -3.42
CA GLN A 83 -13.02 11.21 -3.67
C GLN A 83 -13.11 12.03 -2.38
N ILE A 84 -12.52 13.22 -2.37
CA ILE A 84 -12.65 14.19 -1.28
C ILE A 84 -13.60 15.30 -1.75
N SER A 85 -14.90 15.13 -1.49
CA SER A 85 -15.95 16.02 -1.99
C SER A 85 -15.79 17.47 -1.52
N SER A 86 -15.37 17.70 -0.27
CA SER A 86 -15.14 19.05 0.28
C SER A 86 -14.02 19.83 -0.44
N LYS A 87 -13.15 19.14 -1.17
CA LYS A 87 -12.06 19.75 -1.95
C LYS A 87 -12.24 19.58 -3.46
N ASN A 88 -13.32 18.93 -3.91
CA ASN A 88 -13.51 18.50 -5.30
C ASN A 88 -12.27 17.80 -5.89
N LYS A 89 -11.62 16.94 -5.10
CA LYS A 89 -10.41 16.22 -5.51
C LYS A 89 -10.66 14.73 -5.60
N LYS A 90 -9.98 14.08 -6.55
CA LYS A 90 -9.95 12.63 -6.71
C LYS A 90 -8.50 12.16 -6.76
N TYR A 91 -8.23 11.06 -6.06
CA TYR A 91 -6.94 10.39 -6.04
C TYR A 91 -7.12 8.96 -6.55
N CYS A 92 -6.26 8.52 -7.46
CA CYS A 92 -6.19 7.10 -7.83
C CYS A 92 -5.13 6.42 -6.96
N VAL A 93 -5.49 5.31 -6.32
CA VAL A 93 -4.60 4.57 -5.43
C VAL A 93 -4.63 3.10 -5.82
N GLU A 94 -3.44 2.52 -5.96
CA GLU A 94 -3.28 1.06 -6.10
C GLU A 94 -3.27 0.42 -4.71
N ILE A 95 -4.16 -0.56 -4.51
CA ILE A 95 -4.30 -1.24 -3.22
C ILE A 95 -4.01 -2.74 -3.35
N GLY A 96 -3.45 -3.32 -2.28
CA GLY A 96 -3.18 -4.75 -2.15
C GLY A 96 -4.28 -5.51 -1.43
N ASP A 97 -4.26 -6.84 -1.54
CA ASP A 97 -5.23 -7.77 -0.94
C ASP A 97 -5.27 -7.70 0.61
N PHE A 98 -4.15 -7.32 1.21
CA PHE A 98 -3.99 -7.18 2.65
C PHE A 98 -4.44 -5.81 3.22
N MET A 99 -4.72 -4.82 2.37
CA MET A 99 -4.92 -3.45 2.83
C MET A 99 -6.24 -3.27 3.60
N THR A 100 -6.16 -2.47 4.66
CA THR A 100 -7.27 -2.04 5.51
C THR A 100 -7.66 -0.59 5.21
N THR A 101 -8.78 -0.13 5.77
CA THR A 101 -9.18 1.27 5.69
C THR A 101 -8.19 2.20 6.38
N ASP A 102 -7.54 1.78 7.47
CA ASP A 102 -6.49 2.57 8.12
C ASP A 102 -5.29 2.78 7.19
N ASN A 103 -4.92 1.79 6.37
CA ASN A 103 -3.88 1.96 5.37
C ASN A 103 -4.23 3.07 4.36
N LEU A 104 -5.49 3.20 3.95
CA LEU A 104 -5.93 4.32 3.09
C LEU A 104 -5.81 5.67 3.80
N SER A 105 -6.15 5.75 5.09
CA SER A 105 -5.98 6.96 5.90
C SER A 105 -4.53 7.40 5.87
N GLN A 106 -3.60 6.46 6.12
CA GLN A 106 -2.17 6.72 6.12
C GLN A 106 -1.67 7.21 4.74
N ILE A 107 -2.16 6.63 3.64
CA ILE A 107 -1.84 7.08 2.27
C ILE A 107 -2.31 8.53 2.08
N LEU A 108 -3.57 8.86 2.42
CA LEU A 108 -4.09 10.22 2.26
C LEU A 108 -3.35 11.24 3.13
N ILE A 109 -3.02 10.89 4.37
CA ILE A 109 -2.30 11.77 5.30
C ILE A 109 -0.88 12.07 4.79
N GLN A 110 -0.21 11.09 4.17
CA GLN A 110 1.09 11.32 3.52
C GLN A 110 0.98 12.27 2.32
N MET A 111 -0.13 12.24 1.58
CA MET A 111 -0.35 13.16 0.45
C MET A 111 -0.73 14.57 0.88
N GLN A 112 -1.43 14.74 2.00
CA GLN A 112 -1.82 16.03 2.54
C GLN A 112 -2.11 15.94 4.06
N PRO A 113 -1.71 16.91 4.89
CA PRO A 113 -2.00 16.89 6.32
C PRO A 113 -3.52 16.99 6.58
N PHE A 114 -4.07 15.92 7.15
CA PHE A 114 -5.43 15.83 7.66
C PHE A 114 -5.41 15.43 9.14
N SER A 115 -6.36 15.91 9.95
CA SER A 115 -6.46 15.51 11.36
C SER A 115 -7.21 14.20 11.53
N GLU A 116 -8.24 14.00 10.73
CA GLU A 116 -9.12 12.84 10.77
C GLU A 116 -9.59 12.55 9.34
N VAL A 117 -9.65 11.28 9.00
CA VAL A 117 -10.16 10.78 7.73
C VAL A 117 -11.15 9.66 8.00
N GLN A 118 -12.33 9.74 7.41
CA GLN A 118 -13.34 8.68 7.43
C GLN A 118 -13.71 8.33 6.00
N PHE A 119 -13.79 7.04 5.70
CA PHE A 119 -14.09 6.55 4.35
C PHE A 119 -15.47 5.93 4.27
N TYR A 120 -16.15 6.17 3.16
CA TYR A 120 -17.49 5.66 2.88
C TYR A 120 -17.50 5.00 1.51
N LEU A 121 -18.14 3.84 1.41
CA LEU A 121 -18.47 3.20 0.13
C LEU A 121 -19.99 3.10 0.04
N ASN A 122 -20.61 3.69 -0.99
CA ASN A 122 -22.08 3.69 -1.14
C ASN A 122 -22.81 4.15 0.13
N GLN A 123 -22.34 5.24 0.76
CA GLN A 123 -22.86 5.80 2.03
C GLN A 123 -22.62 4.93 3.29
N LYS A 124 -22.02 3.75 3.17
CA LYS A 124 -21.64 2.91 4.31
C LYS A 124 -20.24 3.28 4.80
N LEU A 125 -20.14 3.59 6.10
CA LEU A 125 -18.85 3.86 6.76
C LEU A 125 -17.97 2.60 6.74
N LEU A 126 -16.74 2.76 6.28
CA LEU A 126 -15.70 1.73 6.32
C LEU A 126 -15.01 1.73 7.69
N LYS A 127 -14.78 0.54 8.24
CA LYS A 127 -14.13 0.32 9.52
C LYS A 127 -12.60 0.32 9.35
N PRO A 128 -11.86 1.09 10.18
CA PRO A 128 -10.41 1.25 10.06
C PRO A 128 -9.62 -0.06 9.96
N ASP A 129 -9.90 -1.02 10.83
CA ASP A 129 -9.10 -2.25 10.97
C ASP A 129 -9.55 -3.40 10.05
N ASP A 130 -10.65 -3.22 9.31
CA ASP A 130 -11.16 -4.25 8.39
C ASP A 130 -10.50 -4.13 7.02
N SER A 131 -10.21 -5.27 6.38
CA SER A 131 -9.72 -5.33 4.99
C SER A 131 -10.70 -4.64 4.04
N LEU A 132 -10.18 -3.86 3.10
CA LEU A 132 -10.97 -3.15 2.09
C LEU A 132 -11.82 -4.12 1.25
N ILE A 133 -11.26 -5.28 0.89
CA ILE A 133 -11.97 -6.32 0.11
C ILE A 133 -13.15 -6.87 0.90
N ASN A 134 -12.97 -7.13 2.21
CA ASN A 134 -14.05 -7.62 3.07
C ASN A 134 -15.18 -6.60 3.25
N GLN A 135 -14.91 -5.33 2.93
CA GLN A 135 -15.86 -4.23 2.97
C GLN A 135 -16.38 -3.85 1.58
N GLU A 136 -16.27 -4.77 0.61
CA GLU A 136 -16.78 -4.65 -0.76
C GLU A 136 -16.09 -3.57 -1.62
N VAL A 137 -14.91 -3.09 -1.19
CA VAL A 137 -14.07 -2.25 -2.05
C VAL A 137 -13.41 -3.14 -3.10
N GLN A 138 -13.66 -2.83 -4.37
CA GLN A 138 -13.24 -3.62 -5.53
C GLN A 138 -12.55 -2.73 -6.57
N ALA A 139 -12.10 -3.34 -7.66
CA ALA A 139 -11.50 -2.62 -8.77
C ALA A 139 -12.43 -1.50 -9.29
N ASN A 140 -11.88 -0.30 -9.44
CA ASN A 140 -12.57 0.92 -9.87
C ASN A 140 -13.65 1.45 -8.91
N SER A 141 -13.72 0.93 -7.67
CA SER A 141 -14.59 1.52 -6.65
C SER A 141 -14.24 3.00 -6.42
N ILE A 142 -15.27 3.80 -6.16
CA ILE A 142 -15.13 5.19 -5.71
C ILE A 142 -15.44 5.20 -4.22
N VAL A 143 -14.44 5.52 -3.41
CA VAL A 143 -14.55 5.64 -1.95
C VAL A 143 -14.58 7.13 -1.60
N ASP A 144 -15.65 7.57 -0.95
CA ASP A 144 -15.77 8.94 -0.48
C ASP A 144 -14.99 9.10 0.82
N ALA A 145 -14.08 10.07 0.86
CA ALA A 145 -13.30 10.44 2.03
C ALA A 145 -13.84 11.74 2.62
N ASN A 146 -14.37 11.66 3.84
CA ASN A 146 -14.67 12.80 4.67
C ASN A 146 -13.43 13.14 5.52
N ILE A 147 -12.99 14.40 5.48
CA ILE A 147 -11.75 14.84 6.11
C ILE A 147 -12.02 15.98 7.08
N LYS A 148 -11.31 15.98 8.21
CA LYS A 148 -11.14 17.17 9.04
C LYS A 148 -9.72 17.72 8.86
N GLN A 149 -9.58 19.04 8.87
CA GLN A 149 -8.29 19.69 8.77
C GLN A 149 -7.68 19.85 10.18
N GLN A 150 -6.35 19.74 10.30
CA GLN A 150 -5.65 20.19 11.50
C GLN A 150 -5.60 21.72 11.48
N GLY A 151 -6.33 22.37 12.39
CA GLY A 151 -6.35 23.82 12.56
C GLY A 151 -7.55 24.48 11.90
N GLY A 152 -8.60 24.73 12.70
CA GLY A 152 -9.70 25.59 12.30
C GLY A 152 -9.25 27.05 12.27
N GLN A 153 -9.40 27.69 11.11
CA GLN A 153 -10.07 28.97 11.06
C GLN A 153 -11.33 28.75 10.24
N GLU A 154 -12.46 28.62 10.93
CA GLU A 154 -13.74 28.95 10.34
C GLU A 154 -13.68 30.46 10.02
N PHE A 155 -13.84 30.81 8.75
CA PHE A 155 -14.19 32.17 8.34
C PHE A 155 -15.66 32.18 7.95
#